data_AF-A0A6J3HB08-F1
#
_entry.id   AF-A0A6J3HB08-F1
#
_cell.length_a   1.000
_cell.length_b   1.000
_cell.length_c   1.000
_cell.angle_alpha   90.00
_cell.angle_beta   90.00
_cell.angle_gamma   90.00
#
_symmetry.space_group_name_H-M   'P 1'
#
loop_
_entity.id
_entity.type
_entity.pdbx_description
1 polymer ?
#
loop_
_entity_poly.entity_id
_entity_poly.type
_entity_poly.pdbx_seq_one_letter_code
_entity_poly.pdbx_strand_id
1 'polypeptide(L)'
;MAEGLLLCLAQTIHTQEGALPRPSISAEPDTVIPPGSPVTFHCWGPVGVHTFRLERENRSQYRDNYDVSLVSPFLSGATFRIDSVSEDSAGHYRCLYYKASRWSQHSEQLELVVKGTVADTEASGFDLL
;
A
#
# COMPACT_ATOMS: atom_id res chain seq x y z
N MET A 1 -8.24 -43.45 -42.96
CA MET A 1 -9.00 -42.39 -43.63
C MET A 1 -9.86 -41.74 -42.53
N ALA A 2 -9.30 -40.99 -41.58
CA ALA A 2 -8.93 -39.56 -41.70
C ALA A 2 -10.11 -38.77 -42.29
N GLU A 3 -10.75 -37.81 -41.61
CA GLU A 3 -10.19 -36.65 -40.91
C GLU A 3 -11.20 -36.14 -39.85
N GLY A 4 -10.73 -35.77 -38.67
CA GLY A 4 -11.51 -35.02 -37.69
C GLY A 4 -11.46 -33.52 -38.01
N LEU A 5 -12.61 -32.84 -38.02
CA LEU A 5 -12.63 -31.38 -38.10
C LEU A 5 -12.19 -30.79 -36.75
N LEU A 6 -10.96 -30.29 -36.69
CA LEU A 6 -10.51 -29.34 -35.69
C LEU A 6 -10.97 -27.94 -36.12
N LEU A 7 -11.97 -27.38 -35.43
CA LEU A 7 -12.31 -25.96 -35.57
C LEU A 7 -11.33 -25.15 -34.73
N CYS A 8 -10.22 -24.69 -35.33
CA CYS A 8 -9.35 -23.69 -34.73
C CYS A 8 -10.03 -22.33 -34.76
N LEU A 9 -10.83 -22.03 -33.74
CA LEU A 9 -11.23 -20.65 -33.46
C LEU A 9 -10.02 -19.93 -32.85
N ALA A 10 -9.13 -19.45 -33.71
CA ALA A 10 -8.19 -18.40 -33.34
C ALA A 10 -9.00 -17.12 -33.15
N GLN A 11 -9.58 -16.95 -31.96
CA GLN A 11 -10.13 -15.67 -31.57
C GLN A 11 -8.96 -14.72 -31.37
N THR A 12 -8.78 -13.81 -32.32
CA THR A 12 -7.94 -12.63 -32.13
C THR A 12 -8.56 -11.83 -30.99
N ILE A 13 -8.07 -12.05 -29.77
CA ILE A 13 -8.37 -11.15 -28.65
C ILE A 13 -7.72 -9.84 -29.05
N HIS A 14 -8.52 -8.90 -29.56
CA HIS A 14 -8.17 -7.50 -29.51
C HIS A 14 -8.04 -7.16 -28.03
N THR A 15 -6.82 -7.26 -27.50
CA THR A 15 -6.50 -6.70 -26.20
C THR A 15 -6.63 -5.19 -26.35
N GLN A 16 -7.82 -4.68 -26.05
CA GLN A 16 -7.94 -3.34 -25.51
C GLN A 16 -6.89 -3.23 -24.42
N GLU A 17 -6.00 -2.25 -24.52
CA GLU A 17 -4.91 -2.05 -23.56
C GLU A 17 -5.52 -1.90 -22.17
N GLY A 18 -5.61 -3.02 -21.44
CA GLY A 18 -6.47 -3.14 -20.27
C GLY A 18 -6.03 -2.15 -19.21
N ALA A 19 -6.97 -1.55 -18.48
CA ALA A 19 -6.65 -0.72 -17.34
C ALA A 19 -5.69 -1.47 -16.38
N LEU A 20 -4.66 -0.78 -15.87
CA LEU A 20 -3.78 -1.37 -14.86
C LEU A 20 -4.62 -1.80 -13.65
N PRO A 21 -4.42 -3.01 -13.10
CA PRO A 21 -5.06 -3.42 -11.86
C PRO A 21 -4.85 -2.41 -10.74
N ARG A 22 -5.87 -2.23 -9.90
CA ARG A 22 -5.77 -1.38 -8.72
C ARG A 22 -4.79 -2.02 -7.71
N PRO A 23 -3.85 -1.27 -7.12
CA PRO A 23 -3.00 -1.79 -6.06
C PRO A 23 -3.75 -1.95 -4.74
N SER A 24 -3.17 -2.72 -3.83
CA SER A 24 -3.63 -2.81 -2.43
C SER A 24 -2.65 -2.12 -1.49
N ILE A 25 -3.17 -1.73 -0.32
CA ILE A 25 -2.42 -1.09 0.76
C ILE A 25 -2.75 -1.78 2.09
N SER A 26 -1.77 -1.90 2.98
CA SER A 26 -1.98 -2.18 4.40
C SER A 26 -0.99 -1.40 5.26
N ALA A 27 -1.18 -1.46 6.59
CA ALA A 27 -0.24 -0.96 7.58
C ALA A 27 0.06 -2.03 8.62
N GLU A 28 1.28 -2.04 9.13
CA GLU A 28 1.77 -2.92 10.20
C GLU A 28 2.48 -2.08 11.28
N PRO A 29 2.26 -2.34 12.58
CA PRO A 29 1.47 -3.43 13.15
C PRO A 29 -0.05 -3.24 13.05
N ASP A 30 -0.52 -2.00 12.95
CA ASP A 30 -1.93 -1.64 12.82
C ASP A 30 -2.07 -0.26 12.16
N THR A 31 -3.29 0.24 12.07
CA THR A 31 -3.70 1.56 11.60
C THR A 31 -3.88 2.56 12.75
N VAL A 32 -4.01 2.08 13.99
CA VAL A 32 -4.07 2.92 15.19
C VAL A 32 -2.75 2.76 15.95
N ILE A 33 -1.90 3.78 15.88
CA ILE A 33 -0.51 3.68 16.35
C ILE A 33 -0.24 4.71 17.47
N PRO A 34 0.42 4.32 18.57
CA PRO A 34 0.83 5.29 19.59
C PRO A 34 1.89 6.28 19.08
N PRO A 35 1.87 7.56 19.52
CA PRO A 35 2.95 8.50 19.24
C PRO A 35 4.32 7.90 19.59
N GLY A 36 5.32 8.16 18.75
CA GLY A 36 6.67 7.63 18.91
C GLY A 36 6.87 6.19 18.41
N SER A 37 5.79 5.46 18.11
CA SER A 37 5.89 4.08 17.61
C SER A 37 6.09 4.04 16.10
N PRO A 38 6.72 2.99 15.56
CA PRO A 38 6.87 2.84 14.12
C PRO A 38 5.60 2.30 13.46
N VAL A 39 5.43 2.63 12.18
CA VAL A 39 4.46 2.00 11.28
C VAL A 39 5.10 1.73 9.93
N THR A 40 4.75 0.62 9.32
CA THR A 40 5.18 0.26 7.96
C THR A 40 3.95 0.12 7.08
N PHE A 41 3.83 0.94 6.04
CA PHE A 41 2.85 0.72 5.00
C PHE A 41 3.38 -0.28 3.98
N HIS A 42 2.52 -1.18 3.54
CA HIS A 42 2.81 -2.15 2.50
C HIS A 42 1.95 -1.83 1.28
N CYS A 43 2.57 -1.69 0.11
CA CYS A 43 1.87 -1.56 -1.16
C CYS A 43 2.09 -2.82 -1.98
N TRP A 44 1.05 -3.32 -2.66
CA TRP A 44 1.17 -4.44 -3.59
C TRP A 44 0.49 -4.16 -4.93
N GLY A 45 1.02 -4.80 -5.97
CA GLY A 45 0.55 -4.66 -7.34
C GLY A 45 1.02 -5.83 -8.21
N PRO A 46 0.67 -5.85 -9.50
CA PRO A 46 1.09 -6.91 -10.41
C PRO A 46 2.61 -6.94 -10.55
N VAL A 47 3.16 -8.09 -10.96
CA VAL A 47 4.61 -8.18 -11.30
C VAL A 47 5.03 -7.16 -12.36
N GLY A 48 6.32 -6.77 -12.31
CA GLY A 48 6.92 -5.84 -13.27
C GLY A 48 6.61 -4.38 -12.99
N VAL A 49 6.20 -4.05 -11.76
CA VAL A 49 6.16 -2.67 -11.26
C VAL A 49 7.57 -2.12 -11.19
N HIS A 50 7.77 -0.89 -11.66
CA HIS A 50 9.05 -0.18 -11.59
C HIS A 50 9.19 0.65 -10.31
N THR A 51 8.08 1.23 -9.85
CA THR A 51 8.03 2.00 -8.62
C THR A 51 6.64 1.97 -8.00
N PHE A 52 6.61 1.91 -6.67
CA PHE A 52 5.42 2.22 -5.89
C PHE A 52 5.55 3.63 -5.34
N ARG A 53 4.41 4.32 -5.26
CA ARG A 53 4.26 5.62 -4.61
C ARG A 53 3.23 5.51 -3.50
N LEU A 54 3.60 5.98 -2.31
CA LEU A 54 2.68 6.22 -1.21
C LEU A 54 2.34 7.71 -1.17
N GLU A 55 1.07 8.05 -1.34
CA GLU A 55 0.56 9.43 -1.25
C GLU A 55 -0.24 9.64 0.03
N ARG A 56 -0.13 10.86 0.57
CA ARG A 56 -0.98 11.35 1.65
C ARG A 56 -1.90 12.45 1.13
N GLU A 57 -3.20 12.16 1.10
CA GLU A 57 -4.21 12.94 0.35
C GLU A 57 -4.28 14.41 0.80
N ASN A 58 -4.14 14.68 2.10
CA ASN A 58 -4.38 16.02 2.65
C ASN A 58 -3.15 16.96 2.64
N ARG A 59 -1.98 16.50 2.18
CA ARG A 59 -0.73 17.27 2.34
C ARG A 59 0.15 17.32 1.10
N SER A 60 -0.35 16.89 -0.07
CA SER A 60 0.40 16.82 -1.34
C SER A 60 1.78 16.17 -1.22
N GLN A 61 1.97 15.32 -0.21
CA GLN A 61 3.22 14.65 0.10
C GLN A 61 3.15 13.22 -0.41
N TYR A 62 4.21 12.80 -1.09
CA TYR A 62 4.35 11.45 -1.57
C TYR A 62 5.77 10.94 -1.33
N ARG A 63 5.90 9.62 -1.27
CA ARG A 63 7.19 8.92 -1.24
C ARG A 63 7.20 7.89 -2.36
N ASP A 64 8.25 7.91 -3.17
CA ASP A 64 8.51 6.88 -4.16
C ASP A 64 9.45 5.83 -3.55
N ASN A 65 9.17 4.56 -3.84
CA ASN A 65 10.07 3.46 -3.52
C ASN A 65 10.35 2.66 -4.80
N TYR A 66 11.63 2.51 -5.11
CA TYR A 66 12.17 1.73 -6.24
C TYR A 66 12.68 0.36 -5.79
N ASP A 67 12.78 0.12 -4.48
CA ASP A 67 13.05 -1.19 -3.91
C ASP A 67 11.77 -2.04 -3.98
N VAL A 68 11.52 -2.57 -5.17
CA VAL A 68 10.38 -3.41 -5.49
C VAL A 68 10.78 -4.87 -5.42
N SER A 69 10.15 -5.61 -4.52
CA SER A 69 10.37 -7.03 -4.32
C SER A 69 9.25 -7.87 -4.93
N LEU A 70 9.59 -9.08 -5.41
CA LEU A 70 8.59 -10.09 -5.73
C LEU A 70 8.08 -10.73 -4.45
N VAL A 71 6.78 -10.59 -4.19
CA VAL A 71 6.09 -11.21 -3.04
C VAL A 71 5.54 -12.59 -3.41
N SER A 72 5.18 -12.78 -4.68
CA SER A 72 4.81 -14.07 -5.26
C SER A 72 5.09 -14.06 -6.77
N PRO A 73 4.92 -15.18 -7.49
CA PRO A 73 5.08 -15.21 -8.95
C PRO A 73 4.20 -14.22 -9.73
N PHE A 74 3.14 -13.69 -9.09
CA PHE A 74 2.18 -12.78 -9.72
C PHE A 74 2.04 -11.43 -8.99
N LEU A 75 2.80 -11.21 -7.91
CA LEU A 75 2.67 -10.03 -7.04
C LEU A 75 4.03 -9.39 -6.75
N SER A 76 4.11 -8.08 -6.96
CA SER A 76 5.22 -7.23 -6.50
C SER A 76 4.76 -6.38 -5.32
N GLY A 77 5.69 -5.99 -4.46
CA GLY A 77 5.42 -5.09 -3.35
C GLY A 77 6.60 -4.21 -2.98
N ALA A 78 6.29 -3.14 -2.25
CA ALA A 78 7.27 -2.25 -1.63
C ALA A 78 6.73 -1.77 -0.28
N THR A 79 7.65 -1.43 0.62
CA THR A 79 7.31 -0.98 1.97
C THR A 79 7.71 0.48 2.20
N PHE A 80 6.95 1.15 3.06
CA PHE A 80 7.18 2.55 3.43
C PHE A 80 7.11 2.67 4.94
N ARG A 81 8.27 2.76 5.56
CA ARG A 81 8.36 2.86 7.02
C ARG A 81 8.37 4.31 7.49
N ILE A 82 7.66 4.59 8.57
CA ILE A 82 7.77 5.78 9.40
C ILE A 82 8.26 5.29 10.77
N ASP A 83 9.45 5.71 11.19
CA ASP A 83 10.09 5.16 12.39
C ASP A 83 9.45 5.63 13.70
N SER A 84 8.89 6.84 13.70
CA SER A 84 8.27 7.47 14.86
C SER A 84 7.09 8.31 14.39
N VAL A 85 5.87 7.84 14.64
CA VAL A 85 4.67 8.58 14.26
C VAL A 85 4.37 9.71 15.23
N SER A 86 3.77 10.77 14.71
CA SER A 86 3.25 11.91 15.46
C SER A 86 1.88 12.29 14.90
N GLU A 87 1.18 13.25 15.51
CA GLU A 87 -0.08 13.77 14.96
C GLU A 87 0.06 14.21 13.48
N ASP A 88 1.24 14.71 13.10
CA ASP A 88 1.55 15.06 11.71
C ASP A 88 1.62 13.89 10.74
N SER A 89 1.78 12.67 11.26
CA SER A 89 1.75 11.43 10.47
C SER A 89 0.31 10.97 10.22
N ALA A 90 -0.65 11.35 11.06
CA ALA A 90 -2.03 10.91 10.91
C ALA A 90 -2.65 11.37 9.57
N GLY A 91 -3.58 10.58 9.05
CA GLY A 91 -4.37 10.92 7.87
C GLY A 91 -4.58 9.76 6.90
N HIS A 92 -5.01 10.10 5.69
CA HIS A 92 -5.38 9.14 4.67
C HIS A 92 -4.23 8.87 3.70
N TYR A 93 -3.95 7.59 3.52
CA TYR A 93 -2.88 7.06 2.68
C TYR A 93 -3.45 6.23 1.53
N ARG A 94 -2.82 6.35 0.36
CA ARG A 94 -3.11 5.55 -0.84
C ARG A 94 -1.81 5.15 -1.54
N CYS A 95 -1.81 3.96 -2.13
CA CYS A 95 -0.74 3.50 -3.01
C CYS A 95 -1.14 3.69 -4.47
N LEU A 96 -0.16 3.95 -5.33
CA LEU A 96 -0.22 3.77 -6.78
C LEU A 96 1.13 3.25 -7.25
N TYR A 97 1.17 2.71 -8.46
CA TYR A 97 2.43 2.20 -9.03
C TYR A 97 2.61 2.62 -10.48
N TYR A 98 3.86 2.64 -10.91
CA TYR A 98 4.25 2.88 -12.29
C TYR A 98 4.66 1.57 -12.97
N LYS A 99 4.02 1.28 -14.10
CA LYS A 99 4.30 0.10 -14.94
C LYS A 99 3.91 0.40 -16.38
N ALA A 100 4.71 -0.07 -17.33
CA ALA A 100 4.45 0.09 -18.77
C ALA A 100 4.15 1.56 -19.14
N SER A 101 5.03 2.46 -18.70
CA SER A 101 4.98 3.90 -18.99
C SER A 101 3.74 4.66 -18.50
N ARG A 102 2.98 4.10 -17.56
CA ARG A 102 1.78 4.74 -16.98
C ARG A 102 1.65 4.45 -15.49
N TRP A 103 0.94 5.35 -14.82
CA TRP A 103 0.51 5.17 -13.44
C TRP A 103 -0.78 4.35 -13.37
N SER A 104 -0.90 3.52 -12.33
CA SER A 104 -2.15 2.84 -11.97
C SER A 104 -3.18 3.84 -11.43
N GLN A 105 -4.41 3.36 -11.23
CA GLN A 105 -5.33 4.04 -10.30
C GLN A 105 -4.78 3.95 -8.86
N HIS A 106 -5.27 4.82 -7.98
CA HIS A 106 -5.06 4.71 -6.53
C HIS A 106 -5.68 3.44 -5.96
N SER A 107 -5.04 2.90 -4.92
CA SER A 107 -5.61 1.87 -4.05
C SER A 107 -6.85 2.36 -3.31
N GLU A 108 -7.47 1.45 -2.56
CA GLU A 108 -8.35 1.85 -1.47
C GLU A 108 -7.60 2.74 -0.47
N GLN A 109 -8.37 3.55 0.24
CA GLN A 109 -7.85 4.45 1.26
C GLN A 109 -7.59 3.71 2.56
N LEU A 110 -6.45 3.99 3.20
CA LEU A 110 -6.13 3.53 4.53
C LEU A 110 -5.93 4.74 5.45
N GLU A 111 -6.65 4.77 6.58
CA GLU A 111 -6.53 5.81 7.59
C GLU A 111 -5.50 5.42 8.64
N LEU A 112 -4.47 6.25 8.84
CA LEU A 112 -3.56 6.14 9.97
C LEU A 112 -4.05 7.07 11.08
N VAL A 113 -4.39 6.51 12.23
CA VAL A 113 -4.78 7.24 13.43
C VAL A 113 -3.64 7.18 14.43
N VAL A 114 -3.27 8.34 14.99
CA VAL A 114 -2.26 8.42 16.04
C VAL A 114 -2.95 8.68 17.37
N LYS A 115 -2.85 7.74 18.31
CA LYS A 115 -3.54 7.82 19.61
C LYS A 115 -2.64 7.40 20.75
N GLY A 116 -2.47 8.27 21.74
CA GLY A 116 -1.73 7.94 22.96
C GLY A 116 -2.35 6.75 23.70
N THR A 117 -1.51 5.81 24.12
CA THR A 117 -1.89 4.87 25.18
C THR A 117 -2.00 5.67 26.47
N VAL A 118 -3.18 5.73 27.07
CA VAL A 118 -3.34 6.23 28.44
C VAL A 118 -2.66 5.20 29.33
N ALA A 119 -1.35 5.33 29.53
CA ALA A 119 -0.65 4.63 30.59
C ALA A 119 -0.93 5.42 31.87
N ASP A 120 -1.58 4.75 32.81
CA ASP A 120 -2.08 5.26 34.09
C ASP A 120 -1.13 6.28 34.75
N THR A 121 -1.47 7.56 34.63
CA THR A 121 -0.90 8.61 35.48
C THR A 121 -1.79 8.76 36.71
N GLU A 122 -1.90 7.69 37.50
CA GLU A 122 -2.43 7.72 38.87
C GLU A 122 -1.44 7.01 39.81
N ALA A 123 -0.22 7.57 39.92
CA ALA A 123 0.71 7.24 41.00
C ALA A 123 1.73 8.38 41.22
N SER A 124 1.26 9.62 41.32
CA SER A 124 2.07 10.70 41.89
C SER A 124 1.15 11.79 42.42
N GLY A 125 0.47 11.52 43.52
CA GLY A 125 -0.48 12.47 44.10
C GLY A 125 -1.02 12.13 45.48
N PHE A 126 -0.57 11.06 46.14
CA PHE A 126 -0.92 10.78 47.53
C PHE A 126 0.26 10.09 48.23
N ASP A 127 1.22 10.89 48.68
CA ASP A 127 1.85 10.67 49.97
C ASP A 127 2.09 12.04 50.62
N LEU A 128 1.44 12.19 51.77
CA LEU A 128 1.00 13.41 52.42
C LEU A 128 2.07 14.06 53.31
N LEU A 129 1.76 15.31 53.70
CA LEU A 129 2.06 15.90 55.01
C LEU A 129 1.94 14.91 56.18
#